data_AF-A0AAV5BZ63-F1
#
_entry.id   AF-A0AAV5BZ63-F1
#
_cell.length_a   1.000
_cell.length_b   1.000
_cell.length_c   1.000
_cell.angle_alpha   90.00
_cell.angle_beta   90.00
_cell.angle_gamma   90.00
#
_symmetry.space_group_name_H-M   'P 1'
#
loop_
_entity.id
_entity.type
_entity.pdbx_description
1 polymer ?
#
loop_
_entity_poly.entity_id
_entity_poly.type
_entity_poly.pdbx_seq_one_letter_code
_entity_poly.pdbx_strand_id
1 'polypeptide(L)'
;MPTSLMSDGRHDDFYARFVAIAEQAGTYTLSDYRGILEHLMTQWGVEELAGGLSGEGRRARDYLCALPHKIHRMEEKVHDRAAKAGKKPTPIAISWIFGRHINVVLP
;
A
#
# COMPACT_ATOMS: atom_id res chain seq x y z
N MET A 1 -8.89 -0.92 -2.05
CA MET A 1 -9.33 0.46 -2.36
C MET A 1 -10.65 0.41 -3.14
N PRO A 2 -11.54 1.39 -3.00
CA PRO A 2 -12.86 1.40 -3.67
C PRO A 2 -12.79 1.29 -5.20
N THR A 3 -11.71 1.81 -5.79
CA THR A 3 -11.46 1.81 -7.24
C THR A 3 -10.65 0.61 -7.71
N SER A 4 -10.57 -0.49 -6.95
CA SER A 4 -9.75 -1.66 -7.31
C SER A 4 -10.13 -2.33 -8.63
N LEU A 5 -11.37 -2.11 -9.11
CA LEU A 5 -11.87 -2.61 -10.40
C LEU A 5 -11.73 -1.58 -11.54
N MET A 6 -10.94 -0.54 -11.34
CA MET A 6 -10.72 0.50 -12.35
C MET A 6 -10.11 -0.09 -13.62
N SER A 7 -10.72 0.26 -14.75
CA SER A 7 -10.32 -0.18 -16.08
C SER A 7 -10.37 0.99 -17.06
N ASP A 8 -9.43 1.00 -18.00
CA ASP A 8 -9.44 1.92 -19.13
C ASP A 8 -9.87 1.24 -20.44
N GLY A 9 -10.33 -0.01 -20.37
CA GLY A 9 -10.75 -0.82 -21.50
C GLY A 9 -9.62 -1.24 -22.46
N ARG A 10 -8.35 -0.97 -22.11
CA ARG A 10 -7.19 -1.25 -22.97
C ARG A 10 -6.11 -2.07 -22.28
N HIS A 11 -5.87 -1.81 -21.00
CA HIS A 11 -4.81 -2.45 -20.24
C HIS A 11 -5.38 -3.38 -19.18
N ASP A 12 -4.82 -4.58 -19.11
CA ASP A 12 -5.03 -5.47 -17.97
C ASP A 12 -4.47 -4.82 -16.69
N ASP A 13 -5.23 -4.97 -15.61
CA ASP A 13 -4.93 -4.44 -14.28
C ASP A 13 -4.47 -2.96 -14.28
N PHE A 14 -5.28 -2.12 -14.93
CA PHE A 14 -5.05 -0.67 -14.98
C PHE A 14 -4.97 -0.05 -13.58
N TYR A 15 -5.69 -0.63 -12.60
CA TYR A 15 -5.59 -0.23 -11.21
C TYR A 15 -4.17 -0.37 -10.65
N ALA A 16 -3.50 -1.52 -10.83
CA ALA A 16 -2.13 -1.69 -10.35
C ALA A 16 -1.15 -0.67 -10.96
N ARG A 17 -1.33 -0.33 -12.25
CA ARG A 17 -0.51 0.70 -12.93
C ARG A 17 -0.72 2.07 -12.30
N PHE A 18 -1.97 2.43 -12.04
CA PHE A 18 -2.31 3.70 -11.40
C PHE A 18 -1.76 3.79 -9.97
N VAL A 19 -1.89 2.72 -9.18
CA VAL A 19 -1.33 2.67 -7.82
C VAL A 19 0.18 2.84 -7.85
N ALA A 20 0.89 2.18 -8.77
CA ALA A 20 2.35 2.32 -8.89
C ALA A 20 2.76 3.76 -9.27
N ILE A 21 1.97 4.45 -10.10
CA ILE A 21 2.20 5.87 -10.40
C ILE A 21 1.98 6.74 -9.15
N ALA A 22 0.92 6.49 -8.39
CA ALA A 22 0.60 7.24 -7.17
C ALA A 22 1.66 7.04 -6.07
N GLU A 23 2.14 5.80 -5.90
CA GLU A 23 3.24 5.45 -4.99
C GLU A 23 4.52 6.18 -5.40
N GLN A 24 4.92 6.10 -6.67
CA GLN A 24 6.13 6.76 -7.17
C GLN A 24 6.05 8.29 -7.10
N ALA A 25 4.86 8.87 -7.27
CA ALA A 25 4.64 10.30 -7.14
C ALA A 25 4.62 10.77 -5.68
N GLY A 26 4.54 9.85 -4.71
CA GLY A 26 4.38 10.17 -3.29
C GLY A 26 3.00 10.71 -2.92
N THR A 27 1.99 10.55 -3.78
CA THR A 27 0.64 11.04 -3.52
C THR A 27 -0.08 10.18 -2.48
N TYR A 28 0.12 8.87 -2.56
CA TYR A 28 -0.38 7.91 -1.59
C TYR A 28 0.51 6.68 -1.60
N THR A 29 1.20 6.45 -0.49
CA THR A 29 2.24 5.43 -0.33
C THR A 29 1.85 4.37 0.69
N LEU A 30 2.62 3.28 0.74
CA LEU A 30 2.49 2.29 1.80
C LEU A 30 2.73 2.90 3.20
N SER A 31 3.64 3.87 3.30
CA SER A 31 3.88 4.67 4.51
C SER A 31 2.65 5.45 4.96
N ASP A 32 1.89 6.06 4.04
CA ASP A 32 0.64 6.76 4.37
C ASP A 32 -0.42 5.79 4.91
N TYR A 33 -0.57 4.63 4.28
CA TYR A 33 -1.48 3.59 4.75
C TYR A 33 -1.12 3.11 6.16
N ARG A 34 0.16 2.89 6.44
CA ARG A 34 0.66 2.57 7.79
C ARG A 34 0.31 3.67 8.78
N GLY A 35 0.58 4.93 8.45
CA GLY A 35 0.32 6.07 9.32
C GLY A 35 -1.17 6.24 9.65
N ILE A 36 -2.06 5.99 8.68
CA ILE A 36 -3.52 5.99 8.91
C ILE A 36 -3.91 4.88 9.90
N LEU A 37 -3.36 3.66 9.76
CA LEU A 37 -3.62 2.57 10.69
C LEU A 37 -3.15 2.90 12.11
N GLU A 38 -1.92 3.39 12.26
CA GLU A 38 -1.36 3.81 13.55
C GLU A 38 -2.23 4.88 14.20
N HIS A 39 -2.60 5.92 13.44
CA HIS A 39 -3.47 6.98 13.92
C HIS A 39 -4.80 6.45 14.44
N LEU A 40 -5.49 5.61 13.66
CA LEU A 40 -6.79 5.06 14.05
C LEU A 40 -6.68 4.14 15.28
N MET A 41 -5.63 3.32 15.35
CA MET A 41 -5.39 2.44 16.49
C MET A 41 -5.16 3.23 17.79
N THR A 42 -4.39 4.32 17.71
CA THR A 42 -4.20 5.24 18.85
C THR A 42 -5.51 5.94 19.21
N GLN A 43 -6.26 6.46 18.23
CA GLN A 43 -7.54 7.14 18.50
C GLN A 43 -8.58 6.24 19.15
N TRP A 44 -8.58 4.94 18.82
CA TRP A 44 -9.50 3.96 19.41
C TRP A 44 -8.95 3.27 20.67
N GLY A 45 -7.73 3.57 21.09
CA GLY A 45 -7.11 2.95 22.27
C GLY A 45 -7.02 1.42 22.15
N VAL A 46 -6.67 0.91 20.97
CA VAL A 46 -6.70 -0.54 20.67
C VAL A 46 -5.76 -1.32 21.59
N GLU A 47 -4.58 -0.77 21.89
CA GLU A 47 -3.58 -1.42 22.73
C GLU A 47 -4.05 -1.53 24.20
N GLU A 48 -4.78 -0.53 24.66
CA GLU A 48 -5.31 -0.39 26.02
C GLU A 48 -6.53 -1.29 26.30
N LEU A 49 -7.07 -1.95 25.27
CA LEU A 49 -8.15 -2.94 25.42
C LEU A 49 -7.64 -4.17 26.18
N ALA A 50 -7.69 -4.10 27.51
CA ALA A 50 -7.19 -5.14 28.42
C ALA A 50 -8.29 -6.11 28.91
N GLY A 51 -9.56 -5.67 28.92
CA GLY A 51 -10.68 -6.43 29.49
C GLY A 51 -11.83 -6.66 28.51
N GLY A 52 -12.73 -7.59 28.82
CA GLY A 52 -13.95 -7.84 28.04
C GLY A 52 -13.76 -8.51 26.68
N LEU A 53 -12.51 -8.77 26.26
CA LEU A 53 -12.22 -9.47 25.02
C LEU A 53 -12.32 -10.98 25.17
N SER A 54 -12.93 -11.63 24.18
CA SER A 54 -12.81 -13.08 23.98
C SER A 54 -11.36 -13.46 23.65
N GLY A 55 -11.06 -14.76 23.61
CA GLY A 55 -9.76 -15.25 23.15
C GLY A 55 -9.45 -14.82 21.70
N GLU A 56 -10.47 -14.72 20.85
CA GLU A 56 -10.34 -14.20 19.49
C GLU A 56 -10.11 -12.68 19.47
N GLY A 57 -10.82 -11.93 20.31
CA GLY A 57 -10.62 -10.48 20.45
C GLY A 57 -9.19 -10.13 20.86
N ARG A 58 -8.59 -10.88 21.79
CA ARG A 58 -7.17 -10.70 22.16
C ARG A 58 -6.23 -10.93 20.97
N ARG A 59 -6.45 -12.00 20.20
CA ARG A 59 -5.64 -12.27 18.99
C ARG A 59 -5.80 -11.18 17.92
N ALA A 60 -7.01 -10.66 17.73
CA ALA A 60 -7.27 -9.56 16.80
C ALA A 60 -6.54 -8.28 17.23
N ARG A 61 -6.61 -7.93 18.52
CA ARG A 61 -5.86 -6.82 19.11
C ARG A 61 -4.36 -6.98 18.87
N ASP A 62 -3.78 -8.11 19.27
CA ASP A 62 -2.35 -8.36 19.13
C ASP A 62 -1.90 -8.35 17.66
N TYR A 63 -2.75 -8.84 16.75
CA TYR A 63 -2.51 -8.74 15.31
C TYR A 63 -2.47 -7.28 14.82
N LEU A 64 -3.45 -6.47 15.21
CA LEU A 64 -3.51 -5.05 14.83
C LEU A 64 -2.32 -4.29 15.41
N CYS A 65 -2.00 -4.44 16.68
CA CYS A 65 -0.83 -3.80 17.33
C CYS A 65 0.49 -4.15 16.64
N ALA A 66 0.64 -5.36 16.10
CA ALA A 66 1.84 -5.77 15.37
C ALA A 66 1.83 -5.36 13.88
N LEU A 67 0.70 -4.94 13.32
CA LEU A 67 0.53 -4.75 11.88
C LEU A 67 1.36 -3.59 11.32
N PRO A 68 1.43 -2.39 11.94
CA PRO A 68 2.21 -1.29 11.39
C PRO A 68 3.70 -1.63 11.22
N HIS A 69 4.28 -2.33 12.19
CA HIS A 69 5.66 -2.80 12.13
C HIS A 69 5.88 -3.83 11.01
N LYS A 70 4.90 -4.72 10.78
CA LYS A 70 4.96 -5.67 9.65
C LYS A 70 4.93 -4.94 8.31
N ILE A 71 4.07 -3.93 8.17
CA ILE A 71 3.96 -3.12 6.95
C ILE A 71 5.29 -2.41 6.67
N HIS A 72 5.89 -1.78 7.68
CA HIS A 72 7.20 -1.13 7.53
C HIS A 72 8.28 -2.10 7.03
N ARG A 73 8.40 -3.28 7.65
CA ARG A 73 9.37 -4.29 7.20
C ARG A 73 9.10 -4.80 5.79
N MET A 74 7.84 -4.85 5.37
CA MET A 74 7.48 -5.23 4.00
C MET A 74 7.87 -4.14 3.01
N GLU A 75 7.62 -2.88 3.35
CA GLU A 75 8.02 -1.71 2.57
C GLU A 75 9.54 -1.69 2.35
N GLU A 76 10.34 -1.82 3.40
CA GLU A 76 11.80 -1.89 3.32
C GLU A 76 12.26 -3.01 2.37
N LYS A 77 11.67 -4.20 2.50
CA LYS A 77 12.01 -5.36 1.66
C LYS A 77 11.67 -5.14 0.18
N VAL A 78 10.56 -4.46 -0.12
CA VAL A 78 10.18 -4.14 -1.49
C VAL A 78 11.18 -3.15 -2.09
N HIS A 79 11.54 -2.11 -1.36
CA HIS A 79 12.55 -1.13 -1.77
C HIS A 79 13.92 -1.80 -2.00
N ASP A 80 14.38 -2.62 -1.05
CA ASP A 80 15.64 -3.37 -1.15
C ASP A 80 15.67 -4.28 -2.38
N ARG A 81 14.56 -4.97 -2.67
CA ARG A 81 14.45 -5.84 -3.86
C ARG A 81 14.49 -5.03 -5.14
N ALA A 82 13.78 -3.90 -5.20
CA ALA A 82 13.81 -3.02 -6.36
C ALA A 82 15.21 -2.48 -6.64
N ALA A 83 15.92 -2.07 -5.58
CA ALA A 83 17.31 -1.61 -5.67
C ALA A 83 18.27 -2.73 -6.13
N LYS A 84 18.19 -3.92 -5.53
CA LYS A 84 19.06 -5.07 -5.87
C LYS A 84 18.80 -5.62 -7.28
N ALA A 85 17.55 -5.61 -7.73
CA ALA A 85 17.18 -6.08 -9.06
C ALA A 85 17.51 -5.07 -10.17
N GLY A 86 17.96 -3.85 -9.83
CA GLY A 86 18.25 -2.81 -10.81
C GLY A 86 17.04 -2.51 -11.70
N LYS A 87 15.82 -2.54 -11.13
CA LYS A 87 14.58 -2.39 -11.89
C LYS A 87 14.61 -1.08 -12.66
N LYS A 88 14.67 -1.17 -13.98
CA LYS A 88 14.59 0.00 -14.85
C LYS A 88 13.14 0.50 -14.86
N PRO A 89 12.93 1.82 -14.91
CA PRO A 89 11.59 2.37 -15.11
C PRO A 89 10.99 1.79 -16.39
N THR A 90 9.80 1.22 -16.27
CA THR A 90 9.04 0.69 -17.42
C THR A 90 8.14 1.81 -17.93
N PRO A 91 8.20 2.17 -19.23
CA PRO A 91 7.27 3.13 -19.80
C PRO A 91 5.88 2.49 -19.89
N ILE A 92 4.89 3.11 -19.25
CA ILE A 92 3.49 2.68 -19.26
C ILE A 92 2.67 3.75 -19.98
N ALA A 93 1.94 3.35 -21.02
CA ALA A 93 1.00 4.24 -21.70
C ALA A 93 -0.25 4.44 -20.83
N ILE A 94 -0.68 5.69 -20.69
CA ILE A 94 -1.88 6.05 -19.93
C ILE A 94 -2.90 6.68 -20.88
N SER A 95 -4.04 6.01 -21.04
CA SER A 95 -5.14 6.41 -21.92
C SER A 95 -5.72 7.79 -21.57
N TRP A 96 -5.80 8.13 -20.28
CA TRP A 96 -6.32 9.41 -19.79
C TRP A 96 -5.47 10.64 -20.18
N ILE A 97 -4.20 10.42 -20.54
CA ILE A 97 -3.29 11.47 -21.03
C ILE A 97 -2.95 11.23 -22.50
N PHE A 98 -3.94 10.82 -23.29
CA PHE A 98 -3.82 10.63 -24.74
C PHE A 98 -2.76 9.59 -25.15
N GLY A 99 -2.56 8.56 -24.32
CA GLY A 99 -1.58 7.50 -24.59
C GLY A 99 -0.12 7.92 -24.37
N ARG A 100 0.12 9.07 -23.71
CA ARG A 100 1.48 9.43 -23.28
C ARG A 100 2.00 8.42 -22.27
N HIS A 101 3.32 8.24 -22.28
CA HIS A 101 4.00 7.27 -21.43
C HIS A 101 4.48 7.94 -20.14
N ILE A 102 4.35 7.22 -19.03
CA ILE A 102 4.96 7.55 -17.74
C ILE A 102 5.94 6.42 -17.41
N ASN A 103 7.16 6.80 -17.02
CA ASN A 103 8.16 5.85 -16.55
C ASN A 103 7.85 5.48 -15.10
N VAL A 104 7.54 4.21 -14.86
CA VAL A 104 7.15 3.72 -13.53
C VAL A 104 8.03 2.55 -13.14
N VAL A 105 8.56 2.57 -11.92
CA VAL A 105 9.20 1.40 -11.31
C VAL A 105 8.11 0.48 -10.78
N LEU A 106 7.84 -0.61 -11.50
CA LEU A 106 6.84 -1.58 -11.06
C LEU A 106 7.40 -2.46 -9.92
N PRO A 107 6.59 -2.76 -8.88
CA PRO A 107 6.99 -3.55 -7.72
C PRO A 107 7.38 -4.99 -8.08
#